data_AF-A0A815H2J1-F1
#
_entry.id   AF-A0A815H2J1-F1
#
_cell.length_a   1.000
_cell.length_b   1.000
_cell.length_c   1.000
_cell.angle_alpha   90.00
_cell.angle_beta   90.00
_cell.angle_gamma   90.00
#
_symmetry.space_group_name_H-M   'P 1'
#
loop_
_entity.id
_entity.type
_entity.pdbx_description
1 polymer ?
#
loop_
_entity_poly.entity_id
_entity_poly.type
_entity_poly.pdbx_seq_one_letter_code
_entity_poly.pdbx_strand_id
1 'polypeptide(L)'
;DVRIFDDYYCRRAYGSVFDSDTEICAGDYDQRTDTMSGDSGGPLLIQQTDGRWIVLGITSYGAATTPTMAPGVYVKLSAHTKWLEPYLKTN
;
A
#
# COMPACT_ATOMS: atom_id res chain seq x y z
N ASP A 1 -10.00 -7.59 -8.18
CA ASP A 1 -9.80 -6.16 -7.90
C ASP A 1 -9.08 -5.96 -6.58
N VAL A 2 -8.16 -5.01 -6.56
CA VAL A 2 -7.46 -4.57 -5.35
C VAL A 2 -8.33 -3.56 -4.61
N ARG A 3 -8.45 -3.71 -3.29
CA ARG A 3 -9.16 -2.81 -2.39
C ARG A 3 -8.20 -2.18 -1.41
N ILE A 4 -8.43 -0.90 -1.11
CA ILE A 4 -7.78 -0.20 0.00
C ILE A 4 -8.60 -0.47 1.26
N PHE A 5 -7.94 -0.94 2.31
CA PHE A 5 -8.58 -1.20 3.61
C PHE A 5 -8.44 0.02 4.52
N ASP A 6 -9.34 0.16 5.48
CA ASP A 6 -9.27 1.22 6.47
C ASP A 6 -8.17 0.99 7.51
N ASP A 7 -7.73 2.08 8.14
CA ASP A 7 -6.65 2.06 9.12
C ASP A 7 -6.94 1.14 10.31
N TYR A 8 -8.21 1.00 10.70
CA TYR A 8 -8.60 0.13 11.81
C TYR A 8 -8.31 -1.33 11.48
N TYR A 9 -8.67 -1.77 10.27
CA TYR A 9 -8.38 -3.11 9.78
C TYR A 9 -6.87 -3.36 9.65
N CYS A 10 -6.12 -2.42 9.06
CA CYS A 10 -4.67 -2.53 8.95
C CYS A 10 -3.99 -2.66 10.34
N ARG A 11 -4.38 -1.81 11.31
CA ARG A 11 -3.87 -1.87 12.69
C ARG A 11 -4.26 -3.17 13.40
N ARG A 12 -5.42 -3.76 13.10
CA ARG A 12 -5.78 -5.07 13.66
C ARG A 12 -4.91 -6.20 13.13
N ALA A 13 -4.47 -6.11 11.87
CA ALA A 13 -3.59 -7.11 11.27
C ALA A 13 -2.13 -6.98 11.73
N TYR A 14 -1.63 -5.74 11.87
CA TYR A 14 -0.20 -5.46 12.08
C TYR A 14 0.15 -4.87 13.45
N GLY A 15 -0.84 -4.52 14.26
CA GLY A 15 -0.63 -3.92 15.59
C GLY A 15 0.08 -2.56 15.49
N SER A 16 1.03 -2.33 16.40
CA SER A 16 1.81 -1.10 16.48
C SER A 16 2.89 -0.98 15.39
N VAL A 17 3.05 -1.98 14.53
CA VAL A 17 4.02 -1.94 13.42
C VAL A 17 3.46 -1.12 12.26
N PHE A 18 2.13 -1.10 12.08
CA PHE A 18 1.49 -0.30 11.04
C PHE A 18 1.28 1.14 11.47
N ASP A 19 1.75 2.07 10.64
CA ASP A 19 1.58 3.51 10.82
C ASP A 19 0.66 4.09 9.75
N SER A 20 -0.57 4.42 10.12
CA SER A 20 -1.57 5.01 9.21
C SER A 20 -1.20 6.39 8.64
N ASP A 21 -0.27 7.09 9.29
CA ASP A 21 0.16 8.41 8.83
C ASP A 21 1.06 8.30 7.60
N THR A 22 1.84 7.21 7.50
CA THR A 22 2.86 7.00 6.48
C THR A 22 2.62 5.77 5.60
N GLU A 23 1.66 4.92 5.95
CA GLU A 23 1.38 3.65 5.28
C GLU A 23 -0.11 3.49 4.91
N ILE A 24 -0.37 2.61 3.96
CA ILE A 24 -1.70 2.15 3.55
C ILE A 24 -1.66 0.64 3.36
N CYS A 25 -2.76 -0.06 3.59
CA CYS A 25 -2.84 -1.48 3.29
C CYS A 25 -3.88 -1.79 2.20
N ALA A 26 -3.54 -2.72 1.32
CA ALA A 26 -4.35 -3.11 0.18
C ALA A 26 -4.26 -4.62 -0.11
N GLY A 27 -5.31 -5.18 -0.68
CA GLY A 27 -5.39 -6.61 -0.99
C GLY A 27 -6.62 -6.96 -1.80
N ASP A 28 -6.83 -8.24 -2.06
CA ASP A 28 -7.99 -8.71 -2.81
C ASP A 28 -9.28 -8.79 -1.94
N TYR A 29 -10.39 -9.21 -2.57
CA TYR A 29 -11.68 -9.41 -1.90
C TYR A 29 -11.62 -10.43 -0.75
N ASP A 30 -10.75 -11.42 -0.88
CA ASP A 30 -10.49 -12.42 0.14
C ASP A 30 -9.48 -11.89 1.17
N GLN A 31 -9.24 -10.58 1.25
CA GLN A 31 -8.28 -9.99 2.20
C GLN A 31 -6.87 -10.63 2.09
N ARG A 32 -6.56 -11.28 0.97
CA ARG A 32 -5.28 -11.91 0.73
C ARG A 32 -4.32 -10.85 0.26
N THR A 33 -3.12 -10.96 0.80
CA THR A 33 -1.95 -10.22 0.33
C THR A 33 -1.72 -10.57 -1.14
N ASP A 34 -1.66 -9.56 -2.00
CA ASP A 34 -1.21 -9.68 -3.39
C ASP A 34 0.32 -9.40 -3.53
N THR A 35 1.00 -9.19 -2.41
CA THR A 35 2.45 -8.91 -2.36
C THR A 35 3.22 -10.15 -1.95
N MET A 36 3.97 -10.75 -2.87
CA MET A 36 4.89 -11.84 -2.58
C MET A 36 6.30 -11.31 -2.32
N SER A 37 7.17 -12.15 -1.77
CA SER A 37 8.61 -11.88 -1.71
C SER A 37 9.13 -11.61 -3.14
N GLY A 38 9.62 -10.41 -3.39
CA GLY A 38 10.10 -9.98 -4.71
C GLY A 38 9.38 -8.76 -5.29
N ASP A 39 8.18 -8.43 -4.79
CA ASP A 39 7.39 -7.28 -5.28
C ASP A 39 7.77 -5.95 -4.62
N SER A 40 8.71 -5.98 -3.66
CA SER A 40 9.14 -4.80 -2.91
C SER A 40 9.63 -3.70 -3.84
N GLY A 41 9.14 -2.47 -3.63
CA GLY A 41 9.42 -1.33 -4.52
C GLY A 41 8.48 -1.21 -5.72
N GLY A 42 7.62 -2.20 -5.99
CA GLY A 42 6.61 -2.14 -7.04
C GLY A 42 5.50 -1.11 -6.77
N PRO A 43 4.80 -0.62 -7.81
CA PRO A 43 3.74 0.37 -7.65
C PRO A 43 2.40 -0.27 -7.27
N LEU A 44 1.70 0.30 -6.30
CA LEU A 44 0.27 0.11 -6.10
C LEU A 44 -0.50 1.05 -7.02
N LEU A 45 -1.14 0.49 -8.05
CA LEU A 45 -1.89 1.24 -9.06
C LEU A 45 -3.39 1.19 -8.79
N ILE A 46 -4.05 2.33 -8.93
CA ILE A 46 -5.52 2.42 -8.95
C ILE A 46 -5.98 3.19 -10.19
N GLN A 47 -7.07 2.73 -10.80
CA GLN A 47 -7.67 3.41 -11.93
C GLN A 47 -8.72 4.42 -11.44
N GLN A 48 -8.62 5.65 -11.91
CA GLN A 48 -9.60 6.70 -11.67
C GLN A 48 -10.83 6.50 -12.57
N THR A 49 -11.93 7.17 -12.22
CA THR A 49 -13.19 7.11 -12.98
C THR A 49 -13.06 7.61 -14.41
N ASP A 50 -12.06 8.45 -14.70
CA ASP A 50 -11.73 8.95 -16.04
C ASP A 50 -10.78 8.02 -16.82
N GLY A 51 -10.45 6.85 -16.27
CA GLY A 51 -9.60 5.83 -16.90
C GLY A 51 -8.11 6.00 -16.66
N ARG A 52 -7.64 7.10 -16.05
CA ARG A 52 -6.23 7.31 -15.73
C ARG A 52 -5.76 6.41 -14.59
N TRP A 53 -4.54 5.89 -14.70
CA TRP A 53 -3.89 5.16 -13.61
C TRP A 53 -3.06 6.10 -12.76
N ILE A 54 -3.15 5.96 -11.45
CA ILE A 54 -2.31 6.68 -10.50
C ILE A 54 -1.56 5.70 -9.61
N VAL A 55 -0.33 6.07 -9.23
CA VAL A 55 0.44 5.36 -8.22
C VAL A 55 0.01 5.87 -6.85
N LEU A 56 -0.61 5.00 -6.05
CA LEU A 56 -1.09 5.35 -4.71
C LEU A 56 -0.06 5.03 -3.63
N GLY A 57 0.74 3.99 -3.86
CA GLY A 57 1.74 3.54 -2.91
C GLY A 57 2.85 2.72 -3.53
N ILE A 58 3.83 2.38 -2.70
CA ILE A 58 4.98 1.55 -3.07
C ILE A 58 4.96 0.31 -2.18
N THR A 59 5.05 -0.89 -2.79
CA THR A 59 5.05 -2.16 -2.06
C THR A 59 6.16 -2.20 -1.03
N SER A 60 5.81 -2.44 0.23
CA SER A 60 6.74 -2.42 1.36
C SER A 60 6.90 -3.81 1.97
N TYR A 61 5.89 -4.27 2.70
CA TYR A 61 5.90 -5.57 3.38
C TYR A 61 4.49 -6.18 3.39
N GLY A 62 4.43 -7.48 3.65
CA GLY A 62 3.18 -8.22 3.80
C GLY A 62 3.36 -9.30 4.86
N ALA A 63 2.27 -9.93 5.27
CA ALA A 63 2.37 -11.03 6.21
C ALA A 63 2.94 -12.26 5.49
N ALA A 64 4.21 -12.60 5.77
CA ALA A 64 4.94 -13.62 5.02
C ALA A 64 4.33 -15.03 5.10
N THR A 65 3.61 -15.36 6.18
CA THR A 65 3.17 -16.75 6.48
C THR A 65 2.03 -16.86 7.51
N THR A 66 1.13 -15.86 7.63
CA THR A 66 0.03 -15.98 8.62
C THR A 66 -1.14 -16.82 8.10
N PRO A 67 -1.74 -17.72 8.92
CA PRO A 67 -3.00 -18.38 8.59
C PRO A 67 -4.17 -17.38 8.47
N THR A 68 -4.00 -16.18 9.02
CA THR A 68 -4.90 -15.05 8.90
C THR A 68 -4.60 -14.26 7.62
N MET A 69 -5.60 -14.17 6.76
CA MET A 69 -5.63 -13.31 5.58
C MET A 69 -5.38 -11.86 6.02
N ALA A 70 -4.20 -11.34 5.71
CA ALA A 70 -3.81 -9.97 5.96
C ALA A 70 -3.53 -9.27 4.62
N PRO A 71 -3.82 -7.98 4.48
CA PRO A 71 -3.56 -7.20 3.27
C PRO A 71 -2.07 -6.82 3.19
N GLY A 72 -1.54 -6.62 1.99
CA GLY A 72 -0.18 -6.07 1.83
C GLY A 72 -0.11 -4.63 2.33
N VAL A 73 1.05 -4.22 2.85
CA VAL A 73 1.32 -2.85 3.30
C VAL A 73 2.23 -2.13 2.31
N TYR A 74 1.86 -0.88 2.03
CA TYR A 74 2.49 -0.02 1.06
C TYR A 74 2.82 1.33 1.68
N VAL A 75 3.89 1.96 1.21
CA VAL A 75 4.19 3.36 1.53
C VAL A 75 3.07 4.24 0.98
N LYS A 76 2.52 5.13 1.80
CA LYS A 76 1.50 6.11 1.40
C LYS A 76 2.16 7.28 0.67
N LEU A 77 2.08 7.32 -0.66
CA LEU A 77 2.77 8.36 -1.45
C LEU A 77 2.29 9.77 -1.11
N SER A 78 0.99 9.93 -0.82
CA SER A 78 0.44 11.23 -0.44
C SER A 78 1.05 11.82 0.83
N ALA A 79 1.58 10.99 1.73
CA ALA A 79 2.25 11.44 2.95
C ALA A 79 3.68 11.93 2.69
N HIS A 80 4.27 11.58 1.54
CA HIS A 80 5.68 11.81 1.22
C HIS A 80 5.88 12.82 0.08
N THR A 81 4.83 13.50 -0.38
CA THR A 81 4.88 14.43 -1.52
C THR A 81 5.88 15.55 -1.33
N LYS A 82 5.94 16.15 -0.13
CA LYS A 82 6.88 17.23 0.20
C LYS A 82 8.33 16.82 0.02
N TRP A 83 8.68 15.58 0.37
CA TRP A 83 10.01 15.03 0.17
C TRP A 83 10.27 14.74 -1.31
N LEU A 84 9.26 14.24 -2.03
CA LEU A 84 9.39 13.84 -3.43
C LEU A 84 9.43 15.04 -4.40
N GLU A 85 8.71 16.11 -4.11
CA GLU A 85 8.51 17.28 -4.99
C GLU A 85 9.79 17.90 -5.56
N PRO A 86 10.87 18.11 -4.78
CA PRO A 86 12.12 18.65 -5.32
C PRO A 86 12.71 17.74 -6.40
N TYR A 87 12.67 16.42 -6.22
CA TYR A 87 13.26 15.44 -7.15
C TYR A 87 12.44 15.27 -8.44
N LEU A 88 11.13 15.55 -8.39
CA LEU A 88 10.26 15.52 -9.58
C LEU A 88 10.46 16.74 -10.50
N LYS A 89 10.91 17.88 -9.96
CA LYS A 89 11.08 19.13 -10.72
C LYS A 89 12.48 19.28 -11.35
N THR A 90 13.45 18.52 -10.86
CA THR A 90 14.86 18.63 -11.25
C THR A 90 15.28 17.67 -12.36
N ASN A 91 14.36 16.86 -12.90
CA ASN A 91 14.61 15.96 -14.02
C ASN A 91 13.82 16.39 -15.26
#